data_AF-A0A4V2A583-F1
#
_entry.id   AF-A0A4V2A583-F1
#
_cell.length_a   1.000
_cell.length_b   1.000
_cell.length_c   1.000
_cell.angle_alpha   90.00
_cell.angle_beta   90.00
_cell.angle_gamma   90.00
#
_symmetry.space_group_name_H-M   'P 1'
#
loop_
_entity.id
_entity.type
_entity.pdbx_description
1 polymer ?
#
loop_
_entity_poly.entity_id
_entity_poly.type
_entity_poly.pdbx_seq_one_letter_code
_entity_poly.pdbx_strand_id
1 'polypeptide(L)'
;MKLSLTSRIVLTVLCFGAAIIGFMMKLPVVFRAHDTELHTLFYFLAAGFLNVLFVKRRLIGHVLVFVLLYAMGAGIEYAQEYSNSLVGQRIHGRYDPEDIEANVKGLVYFSVLWVGYVIVWHATRSVQSRAPVTPKHSSEAAVVGPTVAGVSRQSEPNGRSLADPGDIAKLREVIRLLGEVTNHNPAHPLASRLGATIRELNQMLEQ
;
A
#
# COMPACT_ATOMS: atom_id res chain seq x y z
N MET A 1 -15.67 -14.18 -5.92
CA MET A 1 -16.57 -13.11 -6.43
C MET A 1 -15.75 -11.83 -6.63
N LYS A 2 -15.91 -11.12 -7.75
CA LYS A 2 -15.22 -9.83 -7.97
C LYS A 2 -16.06 -8.72 -7.34
N LEU A 3 -15.58 -8.11 -6.25
CA LEU A 3 -16.24 -6.93 -5.66
C LEU A 3 -16.16 -5.73 -6.62
N SER A 4 -17.29 -5.03 -6.80
CA SER A 4 -17.35 -3.78 -7.54
C SER A 4 -16.49 -2.70 -6.87
N LEU A 5 -16.01 -1.71 -7.62
CA LEU A 5 -15.21 -0.62 -7.05
C LEU A 5 -16.00 0.14 -5.98
N THR A 6 -17.27 0.46 -6.24
CA THR A 6 -18.17 1.11 -5.30
C THR A 6 -18.28 0.33 -3.99
N SER A 7 -18.46 -0.98 -4.06
CA SER A 7 -18.53 -1.83 -2.87
C SER A 7 -17.25 -1.78 -2.04
N ARG A 8 -16.07 -1.72 -2.69
CA ARG A 8 -14.78 -1.62 -1.98
C ARG A 8 -14.63 -0.27 -1.28
N ILE A 9 -15.03 0.82 -1.95
CA ILE A 9 -14.98 2.17 -1.38
C ILE A 9 -15.93 2.26 -0.19
N VAL A 10 -17.18 1.83 -0.34
CA VAL A 10 -18.18 1.84 0.74
C VAL A 10 -17.68 1.02 1.94
N LEU A 11 -17.19 -0.20 1.70
CA LEU A 11 -16.62 -1.04 2.75
C LEU A 11 -15.46 -0.34 3.46
N THR A 12 -14.56 0.29 2.70
CA THR A 12 -13.41 1.02 3.26
C THR A 12 -13.86 2.18 4.13
N VAL A 13 -14.79 3.01 3.65
CA VAL A 13 -15.33 4.15 4.40
C VAL A 13 -16.00 3.68 5.69
N LEU A 14 -16.79 2.60 5.65
CA LEU A 14 -17.44 2.06 6.83
C LEU A 14 -16.42 1.52 7.85
N CYS A 15 -15.44 0.72 7.40
CA CYS A 15 -14.41 0.17 8.28
C CYS A 15 -13.54 1.26 8.91
N PHE A 16 -13.08 2.24 8.12
CA PHE A 16 -12.23 3.32 8.61
C PHE A 16 -13.01 4.34 9.43
N GLY A 17 -14.28 4.60 9.11
CA GLY A 17 -15.15 5.41 9.95
C GLY A 17 -15.33 4.79 11.35
N ALA A 18 -15.61 3.49 11.41
CA ALA A 18 -15.68 2.76 12.66
C ALA A 18 -14.33 2.76 13.41
N ALA A 19 -13.20 2.61 12.68
CA ALA A 19 -11.88 2.67 13.28
C ALA A 19 -11.57 4.03 13.89
N ILE A 20 -11.84 5.13 13.17
CA ILE A 20 -11.65 6.50 13.69
C ILE A 20 -12.45 6.71 14.97
N ILE A 21 -13.71 6.27 15.01
CA ILE A 21 -14.53 6.33 16.24
C ILE A 21 -13.86 5.51 17.35
N GLY A 22 -13.35 4.32 17.04
CA GLY A 22 -12.58 3.48 17.95
C GLY A 22 -11.37 4.19 18.56
N PHE A 23 -10.54 4.84 17.74
CA PHE A 23 -9.36 5.60 18.19
C PHE A 23 -9.72 6.86 18.98
N MET A 24 -10.90 7.44 18.77
CA MET A 24 -11.38 8.54 19.61
C MET A 24 -11.90 8.03 20.97
N MET A 25 -12.34 6.77 21.08
CA MET A 25 -12.82 6.26 22.35
C MET A 25 -11.66 5.91 23.29
N LYS A 26 -11.72 6.41 24.52
CA LYS A 26 -10.75 6.10 25.56
C LYS A 26 -10.78 4.60 25.89
N LEU A 27 -9.63 3.93 25.81
CA LEU A 27 -9.57 2.51 26.11
C LEU A 27 -9.93 2.18 27.58
N PRO A 28 -10.64 1.06 27.80
CA PRO A 28 -10.83 0.49 29.13
C PRO A 28 -9.47 0.25 29.81
N VAL A 29 -9.42 0.42 31.13
CA VAL A 29 -8.16 0.38 31.91
C VAL A 29 -7.35 -0.90 31.66
N VAL A 30 -8.03 -2.04 31.47
CA VAL A 30 -7.40 -3.35 31.24
C VAL A 30 -6.57 -3.40 29.95
N PHE A 31 -6.95 -2.63 28.93
CA PHE A 31 -6.29 -2.64 27.63
C PHE A 31 -5.20 -1.57 27.47
N ARG A 32 -5.06 -0.65 28.42
CA ARG A 32 -4.06 0.43 28.34
C ARG A 32 -2.62 -0.06 28.32
N ALA A 33 -2.36 -1.21 28.94
CA ALA A 33 -1.04 -1.83 28.90
C ALA A 33 -0.68 -2.41 27.52
N HIS A 34 -1.67 -2.50 26.62
CA HIS A 34 -1.53 -3.08 25.28
C HIS A 34 -1.82 -2.08 24.15
N ASP A 35 -1.86 -0.78 24.47
CA ASP A 35 -2.30 0.26 23.54
C ASP A 35 -1.38 0.32 22.31
N THR A 36 -0.07 0.34 22.56
CA THR A 36 0.98 0.33 21.53
C THR A 36 0.89 -0.90 20.63
N GLU A 37 0.62 -2.09 21.18
CA GLU A 37 0.43 -3.32 20.40
C GLU A 37 -0.84 -3.27 19.56
N LEU A 38 -1.93 -2.71 20.10
CA LEU A 38 -3.19 -2.53 19.37
C LEU A 38 -3.03 -1.56 18.20
N HIS A 39 -2.32 -0.45 18.39
CA HIS A 39 -1.95 0.49 17.34
C HIS A 39 -1.14 -0.20 16.23
N THR A 40 -0.08 -0.91 16.62
CA THR A 40 0.77 -1.69 15.71
C THR A 40 -0.06 -2.71 14.91
N LEU A 41 -0.90 -3.49 15.60
CA LEU A 41 -1.75 -4.51 14.98
C LEU A 41 -2.78 -3.90 14.04
N PHE A 42 -3.43 -2.80 14.44
CA PHE A 42 -4.41 -2.11 13.63
C PHE A 42 -3.80 -1.64 12.32
N TYR A 43 -2.66 -0.93 12.35
CA TYR A 43 -2.02 -0.42 11.14
C TYR A 43 -1.47 -1.53 10.24
N PHE A 44 -0.98 -2.62 10.82
CA PHE A 44 -0.61 -3.83 10.09
C PHE A 44 -1.80 -4.41 9.30
N LEU A 45 -2.94 -4.61 9.99
CA LEU A 45 -4.15 -5.17 9.38
C LEU A 45 -4.78 -4.20 8.37
N ALA A 46 -4.78 -2.90 8.66
CA ALA A 46 -5.28 -1.86 7.77
C ALA A 46 -4.47 -1.81 6.46
N ALA A 47 -3.14 -1.89 6.56
CA ALA A 47 -2.27 -1.96 5.39
C ALA A 47 -2.56 -3.21 4.55
N GLY A 48 -2.72 -4.37 5.21
CA GLY A 48 -3.12 -5.63 4.55
C GLY A 48 -4.46 -5.53 3.83
N PHE A 49 -5.48 -5.03 4.54
CA PHE A 49 -6.82 -4.86 4.03
C PHE A 49 -6.85 -3.97 2.77
N LEU A 50 -6.21 -2.79 2.81
CA LEU A 50 -6.16 -1.87 1.68
C LEU A 50 -5.32 -2.43 0.52
N ASN A 51 -4.22 -3.12 0.81
CA ASN A 51 -3.39 -3.72 -0.24
C ASN A 51 -4.14 -4.82 -1.01
N VAL A 52 -4.89 -5.67 -0.29
CA VAL A 52 -5.73 -6.72 -0.90
C VAL A 52 -6.86 -6.11 -1.73
N LEU A 53 -7.51 -5.05 -1.23
CA LEU A 53 -8.65 -4.42 -1.90
C LEU A 53 -8.27 -3.62 -3.15
N PHE A 54 -7.18 -2.86 -3.12
CA PHE A 54 -6.87 -1.85 -4.14
C PHE A 54 -5.55 -2.06 -4.88
N VAL A 55 -4.51 -2.53 -4.19
CA VAL A 55 -3.12 -2.46 -4.69
C VAL A 55 -2.72 -3.70 -5.49
N LYS A 56 -3.26 -4.88 -5.13
CA LYS A 56 -2.81 -6.18 -5.63
C LYS A 56 -1.29 -6.35 -5.37
N ARG A 57 -0.46 -6.21 -6.41
CA ARG A 57 1.00 -6.42 -6.40
C ARG A 57 1.78 -5.21 -6.95
N ARG A 58 1.14 -4.04 -7.04
CA ARG A 58 1.77 -2.82 -7.59
C ARG A 58 2.50 -2.06 -6.49
N LEU A 59 3.81 -1.88 -6.61
CA LEU A 59 4.63 -1.20 -5.61
C LEU A 59 4.14 0.24 -5.33
N ILE A 60 3.79 1.00 -6.36
CA ILE A 60 3.29 2.37 -6.21
C ILE A 60 2.00 2.40 -5.39
N GLY A 61 1.08 1.47 -5.63
CA GLY A 61 -0.14 1.38 -4.83
C GLY A 61 0.16 1.07 -3.37
N HIS A 62 1.17 0.24 -3.10
CA HIS A 62 1.59 -0.09 -1.74
C HIS A 62 2.16 1.14 -1.02
N VAL A 63 3.04 1.90 -1.69
CA VAL A 63 3.60 3.15 -1.17
C VAL A 63 2.50 4.18 -0.89
N LEU A 64 1.52 4.31 -1.79
CA LEU A 64 0.38 5.21 -1.58
C LEU A 64 -0.46 4.81 -0.36
N VAL A 65 -0.72 3.51 -0.16
CA VAL A 65 -1.42 3.02 1.03
C VAL A 65 -0.61 3.30 2.29
N PHE A 66 0.70 3.08 2.25
CA PHE A 66 1.59 3.35 3.39
C PHE A 66 1.52 4.82 3.79
N VAL A 67 1.72 5.74 2.84
CA VAL A 67 1.70 7.19 3.09
C VAL A 67 0.33 7.65 3.58
N LEU A 68 -0.75 7.16 2.99
CA LEU A 68 -2.12 7.49 3.39
C LEU A 68 -2.39 7.07 4.83
N LEU A 69 -2.04 5.84 5.19
CA LEU A 69 -2.22 5.35 6.55
C LEU A 69 -1.33 6.10 7.55
N TYR A 70 -0.08 6.36 7.20
CA TYR A 70 0.80 7.17 8.04
C TYR A 70 0.22 8.55 8.33
N ALA A 71 -0.23 9.26 7.29
CA ALA A 71 -0.85 10.57 7.41
C ALA A 71 -2.15 10.52 8.25
N MET A 72 -2.93 9.45 8.09
CA MET A 72 -4.14 9.23 8.89
C MET A 72 -3.81 9.04 10.38
N GLY A 73 -2.79 8.25 10.71
CA GLY A 73 -2.37 8.04 12.10
C GLY A 73 -1.92 9.31 12.78
N ALA A 74 -1.05 10.08 12.12
CA ALA A 74 -0.68 11.40 12.62
C ALA A 74 -1.90 12.34 12.73
N GLY A 75 -2.82 12.29 11.77
CA GLY A 75 -4.03 13.09 11.77
C GLY A 75 -4.99 12.77 12.92
N ILE A 76 -5.10 11.50 13.31
CA ILE A 76 -5.90 11.06 14.46
C ILE A 76 -5.33 11.65 15.75
N GLU A 77 -4.02 11.58 15.97
CA GLU A 77 -3.36 12.19 17.14
C GLU A 77 -3.58 13.71 17.20
N TYR A 78 -3.41 14.41 16.07
CA TYR A 78 -3.71 15.84 15.98
C TYR A 78 -5.18 16.15 16.26
N ALA A 79 -6.10 15.32 15.79
CA ALA A 79 -7.53 15.49 16.04
C ALA A 79 -7.87 15.30 17.53
N GLN A 80 -7.24 14.34 18.20
CA GLN A 80 -7.40 14.15 19.64
C GLN A 80 -6.90 15.38 20.42
N GLU A 81 -5.69 15.87 20.12
CA GLU A 81 -5.14 17.08 20.76
C GLU A 81 -6.02 18.31 20.48
N TYR A 82 -6.45 18.50 19.23
CA TYR A 82 -7.31 19.61 18.85
C TYR A 82 -8.67 19.53 19.57
N SER A 83 -9.27 18.36 19.69
CA SER A 83 -10.55 18.17 20.41
C SER A 83 -10.46 18.60 21.88
N ASN A 84 -9.31 18.36 22.53
CA ASN A 84 -9.09 18.78 23.92
C ASN A 84 -9.02 20.30 24.06
N SER A 85 -8.52 21.01 23.03
CA SER A 85 -8.48 22.48 23.03
C SER A 85 -9.86 23.11 22.83
N LEU A 86 -10.73 22.48 22.02
CA LEU A 86 -12.09 22.97 21.77
C LEU A 86 -13.04 22.80 22.95
N VAL A 87 -12.96 21.66 23.66
CA VAL A 87 -13.92 21.36 24.74
C VAL A 87 -13.47 21.95 26.09
N GLY A 88 -12.25 22.47 26.18
CA GLY A 88 -11.69 23.03 27.42
C GLY A 88 -11.51 22.00 28.55
N GLN A 89 -11.83 20.74 28.29
CA GLN A 89 -11.68 19.59 29.17
C GLN A 89 -10.91 18.50 28.42
N ARG A 90 -10.03 17.79 29.14
CA ARG A 90 -9.29 16.66 28.58
C ARG A 90 -10.20 15.43 28.48
N ILE A 91 -10.87 15.32 27.34
CA ILE A 91 -11.69 14.15 27.01
C ILE A 91 -10.81 13.05 26.41
N HIS A 92 -9.79 13.43 25.63
CA HIS A 92 -8.87 12.52 24.94
C HIS A 92 -7.45 12.55 25.50
N GLY A 93 -6.61 11.62 25.03
CA GLY A 93 -5.17 11.61 25.29
C GLY A 93 -4.47 12.89 24.82
N ARG A 94 -3.24 13.11 25.28
CA ARG A 94 -2.36 14.13 24.68
C ARG A 94 -1.75 13.51 23.41
N TYR A 95 -1.31 14.34 22.48
CA TYR A 95 -0.50 13.88 21.35
C TYR A 95 0.65 13.00 21.86
N ASP A 96 0.67 11.73 21.47
CA ASP A 96 1.70 10.79 21.87
C ASP A 96 2.54 10.37 20.65
N PRO A 97 3.82 10.77 20.56
CA PRO A 97 4.67 10.32 19.47
C PRO A 97 4.89 8.80 19.50
N GLU A 98 4.75 8.13 20.65
CA GLU A 98 4.89 6.67 20.75
C GLU A 98 3.79 5.94 19.96
N ASP A 99 2.59 6.50 19.89
CA ASP A 99 1.46 5.94 19.12
C ASP A 99 1.71 6.03 17.62
N ILE A 100 2.35 7.11 17.16
CA ILE A 100 2.77 7.25 15.76
C ILE A 100 3.87 6.25 15.45
N GLU A 101 4.84 6.06 16.35
CA GLU A 101 5.89 5.05 16.17
C GLU A 101 5.30 3.63 16.12
N ALA A 102 4.32 3.32 16.96
CA ALA A 102 3.59 2.06 16.96
C ALA A 102 2.86 1.83 15.62
N ASN A 103 2.15 2.84 15.13
CA ASN A 103 1.48 2.81 13.84
C ASN A 103 2.48 2.52 12.70
N VAL A 104 3.62 3.22 12.71
CA VAL A 104 4.70 3.01 11.72
C VAL A 104 5.28 1.60 11.80
N LYS A 105 5.50 1.05 13.00
CA LYS A 105 5.97 -0.35 13.17
C LYS A 105 5.01 -1.33 12.49
N GLY A 106 3.70 -1.15 12.69
CA GLY A 106 2.67 -1.96 12.04
C GLY A 106 2.74 -1.90 10.52
N LEU A 107 2.87 -0.70 9.97
CA LEU A 107 3.05 -0.49 8.53
C LEU A 107 4.31 -1.16 7.99
N VAL A 108 5.45 -0.98 8.67
CA VAL A 108 6.74 -1.58 8.28
C VAL A 108 6.67 -3.10 8.30
N TYR A 109 6.11 -3.71 9.36
CA TYR A 109 5.94 -5.15 9.45
C TYR A 109 5.10 -5.71 8.29
N PHE A 110 4.00 -5.02 7.95
CA PHE A 110 3.20 -5.43 6.80
C PHE A 110 3.97 -5.26 5.48
N SER A 111 4.68 -4.15 5.29
CA SER A 111 5.48 -3.89 4.10
C SER A 111 6.55 -4.96 3.86
N VAL A 112 7.27 -5.38 4.90
CA VAL A 112 8.27 -6.46 4.81
C VAL A 112 7.63 -7.76 4.33
N LEU A 113 6.50 -8.17 4.94
CA LEU A 113 5.79 -9.38 4.52
C LEU A 113 5.26 -9.28 3.09
N TRP A 114 4.71 -8.12 2.71
CA TRP A 114 4.16 -7.89 1.38
C TRP A 114 5.24 -7.93 0.30
N VAL A 115 6.39 -7.28 0.52
CA VAL A 115 7.53 -7.32 -0.41
C VAL A 115 8.04 -8.75 -0.57
N GLY A 116 8.21 -9.49 0.53
CA GLY A 116 8.60 -10.91 0.48
C GLY A 116 7.63 -11.75 -0.36
N TYR A 117 6.32 -11.57 -0.16
CA TYR A 117 5.29 -12.22 -0.98
C TYR A 117 5.40 -11.87 -2.47
N VAL A 118 5.61 -10.59 -2.80
CA VAL A 118 5.76 -10.14 -4.20
C VAL A 118 7.00 -10.76 -4.85
N ILE A 119 8.13 -10.80 -4.15
CA ILE A 119 9.37 -11.42 -4.64
C ILE A 119 9.14 -12.91 -4.96
N VAL A 120 8.58 -13.68 -4.01
CA VAL A 120 8.29 -15.10 -4.20
C VAL A 120 7.35 -15.34 -5.36
N TRP A 121 6.31 -14.50 -5.50
CA TRP A 121 5.39 -14.58 -6.63
C TRP A 121 6.08 -14.36 -7.99
N HIS A 122 6.99 -13.40 -8.08
CA HIS A 122 7.73 -13.15 -9.32
C HIS A 122 8.74 -14.27 -9.62
N ALA A 123 9.44 -14.77 -8.60
CA ALA A 123 10.39 -15.87 -8.73
C ALA A 123 9.72 -17.17 -9.22
N THR A 124 8.51 -17.47 -8.73
CA THR A 124 7.78 -18.68 -9.15
C THR A 124 7.21 -18.57 -10.56
N ARG A 125 6.76 -17.38 -10.98
CA ARG A 125 6.27 -17.16 -12.35
C ARG A 125 7.36 -17.22 -13.42
N SER A 126 8.56 -16.72 -13.13
CA SER A 126 9.66 -16.74 -14.10
C SER A 126 10.11 -18.16 -14.44
N VAL A 127 9.96 -19.10 -13.50
CA VAL A 127 10.22 -20.54 -13.72
C VAL A 127 9.18 -21.15 -14.66
N GLN A 128 7.89 -20.83 -14.48
CA GLN A 128 6.82 -21.45 -15.27
C GLN A 128 6.78 -20.98 -16.73
N SER A 129 7.23 -19.75 -17.01
CA SER A 129 7.34 -19.22 -18.38
C SER A 129 8.48 -19.86 -19.19
N ARG A 130 9.35 -20.67 -18.58
CA ARG A 130 10.45 -21.38 -19.25
C ARG A 130 10.15 -22.85 -19.56
N ALA A 131 8.93 -23.33 -19.30
CA ALA A 131 8.56 -24.69 -19.64
C ALA A 131 8.70 -24.90 -21.17
N PRO A 132 9.48 -25.90 -21.63
CA PRO A 132 9.73 -26.11 -23.04
C PRO A 132 8.41 -26.35 -23.77
N VAL A 133 8.13 -25.54 -24.79
CA VAL A 133 7.02 -25.77 -25.70
C VAL A 133 7.31 -27.09 -26.40
N THR A 134 6.65 -28.17 -25.97
CA THR A 134 6.70 -29.46 -26.68
C THR A 134 6.31 -29.17 -28.13
N PRO A 135 7.20 -29.45 -29.11
CA PRO A 135 6.86 -29.21 -30.50
C PRO A 135 5.63 -30.05 -30.81
N LYS A 136 4.54 -29.36 -31.15
CA LYS A 136 3.33 -30.00 -31.64
C LYS A 136 3.74 -30.68 -32.94
N HIS A 137 3.92 -31.99 -32.90
CA HIS A 137 4.14 -32.78 -34.12
C HIS A 137 2.95 -32.51 -35.04
N SER A 138 3.20 -31.73 -36.08
CA SER A 138 2.27 -31.49 -37.17
C SER A 138 2.02 -32.81 -37.87
N SER A 139 1.03 -33.58 -37.41
CA SER A 139 0.44 -34.61 -38.25
C SER A 139 -0.44 -33.88 -39.26
N GLU A 140 0.17 -33.63 -40.41
CA GLU A 140 -0.40 -33.14 -41.64
C GLU A 140 -1.51 -34.12 -42.08
N ALA A 141 -2.77 -33.70 -41.94
CA ALA A 141 -3.89 -34.30 -42.67
C ALA A 141 -4.69 -33.15 -43.27
N ALA A 142 -4.37 -32.86 -44.53
CA ALA A 142 -5.04 -31.88 -45.35
C ALA A 142 -6.53 -32.27 -45.52
N VAL A 143 -7.43 -31.45 -44.98
CA VAL A 143 -8.83 -31.42 -45.40
C VAL A 143 -9.17 -29.97 -45.69
N VAL A 144 -9.29 -29.67 -46.98
CA VAL A 144 -9.70 -28.38 -47.53
C VAL A 144 -11.19 -28.21 -47.26
N GLY A 145 -11.55 -27.15 -46.52
CA GLY A 145 -12.93 -26.73 -46.28
C GLY A 145 -13.04 -25.20 -46.25
N PRO A 146 -14.13 -24.61 -46.77
CA PRO A 146 -14.16 -23.21 -47.16
C PRO A 146 -14.31 -22.23 -45.99
N THR A 147 -13.66 -21.09 -46.19
CA THR A 147 -13.62 -19.85 -45.43
C THR A 147 -14.96 -19.43 -44.81
N VAL A 148 -15.03 -19.49 -43.48
CA VAL A 148 -16.02 -18.71 -42.70
C VAL A 148 -15.26 -17.58 -42.03
N ALA A 149 -15.51 -16.36 -42.51
CA ALA A 149 -15.03 -15.13 -41.91
C ALA A 149 -15.74 -14.91 -40.56
N GLY A 150 -14.96 -14.83 -39.49
CA GLY A 150 -15.46 -14.34 -38.22
C GLY A 150 -14.57 -14.68 -37.04
N VAL A 151 -14.52 -13.74 -36.10
CA VAL A 151 -13.98 -13.83 -34.73
C VAL A 151 -12.62 -13.16 -34.53
N SER A 152 -12.73 -11.89 -34.16
CA SER A 152 -11.71 -11.03 -33.58
C SER A 152 -10.94 -11.71 -32.44
N ARG A 153 -9.65 -11.96 -32.65
CA ARG A 153 -8.71 -12.26 -31.56
C ARG A 153 -8.42 -10.98 -30.78
N GLN A 154 -9.08 -10.81 -29.64
CA GLN A 154 -8.55 -9.94 -28.58
C GLN A 154 -7.34 -10.64 -27.97
N SER A 155 -6.16 -10.23 -28.40
CA SER A 155 -4.87 -10.62 -27.85
C SER A 155 -4.72 -10.13 -26.40
N GLU A 156 -4.16 -11.02 -25.59
CA GLU A 156 -4.04 -10.99 -24.14
C GLU A 156 -3.30 -9.76 -23.57
N PRO A 157 -3.56 -9.37 -22.30
CA PRO A 157 -2.82 -8.32 -21.64
C PRO A 157 -1.41 -8.82 -21.32
N ASN A 158 -0.47 -8.39 -22.15
CA ASN A 158 0.98 -8.51 -22.01
C ASN A 158 1.42 -8.32 -20.55
N GLY A 159 2.31 -9.20 -20.11
CA GLY A 159 3.00 -9.11 -18.83
C GLY A 159 3.67 -7.75 -18.68
N ARG A 160 3.08 -6.88 -17.86
CA ARG A 160 3.69 -5.60 -17.51
C ARG A 160 4.99 -5.89 -16.75
N SER A 161 6.09 -5.49 -17.38
CA SER A 161 7.41 -5.35 -16.79
C SER A 161 7.32 -4.60 -15.46
N LEU A 162 8.25 -4.90 -14.55
CA LEU A 162 8.22 -4.52 -13.13
C LEU A 162 8.25 -3.00 -12.86
N ALA A 163 8.37 -2.17 -13.89
CA ALA A 163 7.93 -0.78 -13.85
C ALA A 163 7.60 -0.33 -15.28
N ASP A 164 6.33 -0.02 -15.55
CA ASP A 164 5.95 0.74 -16.73
C ASP A 164 6.71 2.09 -16.67
N PRO A 165 7.30 2.63 -17.75
CA PRO A 165 7.96 3.93 -17.71
C PRO A 165 7.09 5.04 -17.09
N GLY A 166 5.76 4.94 -17.25
CA GLY A 166 4.81 5.84 -16.59
C GLY A 166 4.70 5.66 -15.07
N ASP A 167 4.94 4.45 -14.56
CA ASP A 167 4.99 4.14 -13.14
C ASP A 167 6.28 4.70 -12.50
N ILE A 168 7.43 4.63 -13.19
CA ILE A 168 8.69 5.26 -12.76
C ILE A 168 8.57 6.78 -12.70
N ALA A 169 7.94 7.40 -13.71
CA ALA A 169 7.73 8.85 -13.74
C ALA A 169 6.88 9.34 -12.57
N LYS A 170 5.81 8.61 -12.21
CA LYS A 170 4.98 8.92 -11.03
C LYS A 170 5.75 8.76 -9.72
N LEU A 171 6.59 7.73 -9.62
CA LEU A 171 7.41 7.53 -8.42
C LEU A 171 8.42 8.66 -8.23
N ARG A 172 9.06 9.14 -9.31
CA ARG A 172 9.93 10.32 -9.27
C ARG A 172 9.19 11.57 -8.81
N GLU A 173 7.95 11.77 -9.28
CA GLU A 173 7.15 12.93 -8.85
C GLU A 173 6.79 12.88 -7.37
N VAL A 174 6.45 11.70 -6.84
CA VAL A 174 6.22 11.51 -5.40
C VAL A 174 7.50 11.79 -4.59
N ILE A 175 8.65 11.30 -5.04
CA ILE A 175 9.94 11.55 -4.38
C ILE A 175 10.26 13.05 -4.39
N ARG A 176 10.00 13.75 -5.50
CA ARG A 176 10.18 15.20 -5.63
C ARG A 176 9.34 15.97 -4.61
N LEU A 177 8.05 15.66 -4.52
CA LEU A 177 7.12 16.30 -3.59
C LEU A 177 7.52 16.04 -2.12
N LEU A 178 7.92 14.81 -1.78
CA LEU A 178 8.42 14.48 -0.44
C LEU A 178 9.70 15.27 -0.10
N GLY A 179 10.59 15.47 -1.08
CA GLY A 179 11.77 16.31 -0.93
C GLY A 179 11.42 17.78 -0.65
N GLU A 180 10.44 18.35 -1.36
CA GLU A 180 9.98 19.73 -1.14
C GLU A 180 9.40 19.93 0.26
N VAL A 181 8.56 18.99 0.73
CA VAL A 181 7.97 19.03 2.07
C VAL A 181 9.06 18.91 3.15
N THR A 182 10.05 18.05 2.93
CA THR A 182 11.18 17.85 3.85
C THR A 182 12.03 19.12 3.97
N ASN A 183 12.29 19.79 2.84
CA ASN A 183 13.12 21.00 2.80
C ASN A 183 12.45 22.22 3.43
N HIS A 184 11.11 22.25 3.52
CA HIS A 184 10.39 23.35 4.17
C HIS A 184 10.40 23.28 5.71
N ASN A 185 10.79 22.15 6.31
CA ASN A 185 10.85 22.00 7.78
C ASN A 185 12.12 21.25 8.23
N PRO A 186 13.31 21.85 8.08
CA PRO A 186 14.59 21.19 8.35
C PRO A 186 14.81 20.84 9.84
N ALA A 187 14.10 21.51 10.76
CA ALA A 187 14.20 21.26 12.19
C ALA A 187 13.39 20.04 12.66
N HIS A 188 12.56 19.44 11.80
CA HIS A 188 11.72 18.31 12.18
C HIS A 188 12.54 17.01 12.24
N PRO A 189 12.47 16.20 13.31
CA PRO A 189 13.26 14.96 13.44
C PRO A 189 13.04 13.99 12.26
N LEU A 190 11.80 13.92 11.76
CA LEU A 190 11.45 13.11 10.58
C LEU A 190 12.11 13.59 9.28
N ALA A 191 12.48 14.87 9.16
CA ALA A 191 13.06 15.40 7.93
C ALA A 191 14.41 14.75 7.62
N SER A 192 15.23 14.50 8.66
CA SER A 192 16.52 13.83 8.53
C SER A 192 16.38 12.36 8.08
N ARG A 193 15.40 11.63 8.64
CA ARG A 193 15.13 10.23 8.33
C ARG A 193 14.51 10.09 6.94
N LEU A 194 13.53 10.92 6.60
CA LEU A 194 12.88 10.92 5.29
C LEU A 194 13.86 11.32 4.19
N GLY A 195 14.75 12.29 4.45
CA GLY A 195 15.80 12.70 3.53
C GLY A 195 16.80 11.60 3.21
N ALA A 196 17.12 10.72 4.18
CA ALA A 196 17.96 9.54 3.93
C ALA A 196 17.27 8.54 3.00
N THR A 197 15.99 8.22 3.27
CA THR A 197 15.20 7.30 2.44
C THR A 197 14.99 7.83 1.02
N ILE A 198 14.78 9.14 0.85
CA ILE A 198 14.65 9.79 -0.46
C ILE A 198 15.93 9.63 -1.28
N ARG A 199 17.12 9.78 -0.66
CA ARG A 199 18.40 9.59 -1.35
C ARG A 199 18.61 8.16 -1.80
N GLU A 200 18.26 7.19 -0.96
CA GLU A 200 18.35 5.76 -1.28
C GLU A 200 17.40 5.38 -2.43
N LEU A 201 16.16 5.86 -2.40
CA LEU A 201 15.19 5.65 -3.48
C LEU A 201 15.65 6.26 -4.81
N ASN A 202 16.27 7.44 -4.80
CA ASN A 202 16.84 8.03 -6.01
C ASN A 202 17.99 7.20 -6.58
N GLN A 203 18.89 6.70 -5.73
CA GLN A 203 19.98 5.81 -6.17
C GLN A 203 19.46 4.51 -6.80
N MET A 204 18.39 3.94 -6.25
CA MET A 204 17.75 2.74 -6.83
C MET A 204 17.05 3.01 -8.17
N LEU A 205 16.63 4.25 -8.44
CA LEU A 205 15.97 4.64 -9.70
C LEU A 205 16.95 5.04 -10.82
N GLU A 206 18.22 5.23 -10.49
CA GLU A 206 19.30 5.52 -11.43
C GLU A 206 20.02 4.24 -11.92
N GLN A 207 19.79 3.09 -11.26
CA GLN A 207 20.30 1.77 -11.64
C GLN A 207 19.34 1.03 -12.58
#